data_AF-A0A1I0RHG9-F1
#
_entry.id   AF-A0A1I0RHG9-F1
#
_cell.length_a   1.000
_cell.length_b   1.000
_cell.length_c   1.000
_cell.angle_alpha   90.00
_cell.angle_beta   90.00
_cell.angle_gamma   90.00
#
_symmetry.space_group_name_H-M   'P 1'
#
loop_
_entity.id
_entity.type
_entity.pdbx_description
1 polymer ?
#
loop_
_entity_poly.entity_id
_entity_poly.type
_entity_poly.pdbx_seq_one_letter_code
_entity_poly.pdbx_strand_id
1 'polypeptide(L)'
;MFDIKIQSPFTFTPVAHPGCSNEKALALYHEINWADLYRQMEASGSSPDSPFYYFEINRRNHLGEAERLCISGYIRDLVCVGYMRPKMERKGFFKKKDVLNPTFRTQMDAVEGAFAFSCLDAFMKGNNVFLEENLYDKEGD
;
A
#
# COMPACT_ATOMS: atom_id res chain seq x y z
N MET A 1 6.45 -10.87 -10.29
CA MET A 1 5.08 -11.42 -10.18
C MET A 1 4.51 -10.94 -8.87
N PHE A 2 3.25 -10.51 -8.84
CA PHE A 2 2.64 -9.88 -7.66
C PHE A 2 1.43 -10.64 -7.18
N ASP A 3 1.24 -10.69 -5.87
CA ASP A 3 0.01 -11.20 -5.26
C ASP A 3 -0.83 -10.03 -4.78
N ILE A 4 -2.00 -9.86 -5.38
CA ILE A 4 -2.87 -8.70 -5.14
C ILE A 4 -4.10 -9.15 -4.34
N LYS A 5 -4.53 -8.34 -3.39
CA LYS A 5 -5.82 -8.48 -2.71
C LYS A 5 -6.58 -7.17 -2.79
N ILE A 6 -7.85 -7.26 -3.15
CA ILE A 6 -8.74 -6.09 -3.23
C ILE A 6 -9.94 -6.36 -2.33
N GLN A 7 -10.21 -5.44 -1.41
CA GLN A 7 -11.40 -5.51 -0.58
C GLN A 7 -12.28 -4.30 -0.84
N SER A 8 -13.55 -4.57 -1.13
CA SER A 8 -14.60 -3.56 -1.21
C SER A 8 -15.25 -3.34 0.16
N PRO A 9 -15.75 -2.12 0.46
CA PRO A 9 -16.60 -1.79 1.60
C PRO A 9 -17.81 -2.70 1.76
N PHE A 10 -18.29 -3.26 0.64
CA PHE A 10 -19.49 -4.10 0.56
C PHE A 10 -19.20 -5.60 0.68
N THR A 11 -17.94 -5.97 0.93
CA THR A 11 -17.53 -7.38 1.01
C THR A 11 -16.59 -7.60 2.19
N PHE A 12 -16.93 -8.58 3.04
CA PHE A 12 -16.06 -8.98 4.16
C PHE A 12 -14.76 -9.68 3.74
N THR A 13 -14.77 -10.35 2.57
CA THR A 13 -13.63 -11.15 2.12
C THR A 13 -12.92 -10.47 0.96
N PRO A 14 -11.61 -10.23 1.03
CA PRO A 14 -10.86 -9.70 -0.09
C PRO A 14 -10.82 -10.69 -1.26
N VAL A 15 -10.94 -10.17 -2.47
CA VAL A 15 -10.71 -10.92 -3.70
C VAL A 15 -9.20 -11.01 -3.93
N ALA A 16 -8.67 -12.23 -4.00
CA ALA A 16 -7.25 -12.48 -4.20
C ALA A 16 -6.94 -12.76 -5.68
N HIS A 17 -5.91 -12.11 -6.21
CA HIS A 17 -5.38 -12.28 -7.55
C HIS A 17 -3.90 -12.67 -7.45
N PRO A 18 -3.58 -13.97 -7.33
CA PRO A 18 -2.20 -14.42 -7.23
C PRO A 18 -1.48 -14.31 -8.56
N GLY A 19 -0.16 -14.14 -8.52
CA GLY A 19 0.66 -14.31 -9.70
C GLY A 19 0.42 -13.28 -10.83
N CYS A 20 0.09 -12.04 -10.50
CA CYS A 20 -0.17 -11.00 -11.49
C CYS A 20 1.12 -10.48 -12.15
N SER A 21 1.01 -10.15 -13.45
CA SER A 21 2.01 -9.35 -14.17
C SER A 21 1.88 -7.87 -13.81
N ASN A 22 2.81 -7.03 -14.28
CA ASN A 22 2.75 -5.58 -14.08
C ASN A 22 1.48 -5.00 -14.74
N GLU A 23 1.14 -5.45 -15.94
CA GLU A 23 -0.02 -4.95 -16.70
C GLU A 23 -1.33 -5.29 -15.98
N LYS A 24 -1.43 -6.52 -15.46
CA LYS A 24 -2.61 -6.94 -14.70
C LYS A 24 -2.72 -6.19 -13.37
N ALA A 25 -1.60 -5.92 -12.70
CA ALA A 25 -1.59 -5.13 -11.47
C ALA A 25 -2.09 -3.71 -11.69
N LEU A 26 -1.63 -3.07 -12.77
CA LEU A 26 -2.07 -1.74 -13.19
C LEU A 26 -3.56 -1.72 -13.57
N ALA A 27 -4.01 -2.70 -14.35
CA ALA A 27 -5.42 -2.80 -14.74
C ALA A 27 -6.33 -2.89 -13.51
N LEU A 28 -6.02 -3.79 -12.58
CA LEU A 28 -6.77 -3.96 -11.32
C LEU A 28 -6.77 -2.68 -10.47
N TYR A 29 -5.67 -1.93 -10.43
CA TYR A 29 -5.61 -0.67 -9.70
C TYR A 29 -6.50 0.41 -10.34
N HIS A 30 -6.52 0.49 -11.67
CA HIS A 30 -7.30 1.47 -12.42
C HIS A 30 -8.80 1.15 -12.47
N GLU A 31 -9.21 -0.10 -12.25
CA GLU A 31 -10.62 -0.47 -12.07
C GLU A 31 -11.22 0.15 -10.80
N ILE A 32 -10.39 0.59 -9.85
CA ILE A 32 -10.82 1.19 -8.60
C ILE A 32 -11.08 2.68 -8.79
N ASN A 33 -12.32 3.10 -8.58
CA ASN A 33 -12.69 4.51 -8.57
C ASN A 33 -12.37 5.15 -7.20
N TRP A 34 -11.08 5.42 -6.95
CA TRP A 34 -10.57 5.95 -5.67
C TRP A 34 -11.28 7.23 -5.20
N ALA A 35 -11.57 8.14 -6.13
CA ALA A 35 -12.20 9.42 -5.81
C ALA A 35 -13.64 9.24 -5.29
N ASP A 36 -14.36 8.23 -5.78
CA ASP A 36 -15.79 8.08 -5.49
C ASP A 36 -16.06 7.05 -4.38
N LEU A 37 -15.02 6.43 -3.79
CA LEU A 37 -15.16 5.39 -2.79
C LEU A 37 -16.04 5.82 -1.61
N TYR A 38 -15.80 7.01 -1.08
CA TYR A 38 -16.55 7.53 0.06
C TYR A 38 -18.00 7.86 -0.32
N ARG A 39 -18.22 8.44 -1.52
CA ARG A 39 -19.58 8.71 -2.03
C ARG A 39 -20.36 7.43 -2.31
N GLN A 40 -19.70 6.37 -2.77
CA GLN A 40 -20.32 5.06 -2.95
C GLN A 40 -20.79 4.48 -1.61
N MET A 41 -19.98 4.63 -0.55
CA MET A 41 -20.37 4.23 0.81
C MET A 41 -21.59 5.04 1.30
N GLU A 42 -21.57 6.37 1.14
CA GLU A 42 -22.70 7.24 1.52
C GLU A 42 -23.98 6.97 0.72
N ALA A 43 -23.87 6.80 -0.61
CA ALA A 43 -25.02 6.61 -1.50
C ALA A 43 -25.69 5.26 -1.34
N SER A 44 -24.96 4.23 -0.91
CA SER A 44 -25.51 2.88 -0.71
C SER A 44 -26.55 2.82 0.42
N GLY A 45 -26.54 3.79 1.35
CA GLY A 45 -27.40 3.81 2.55
C GLY A 45 -27.26 2.59 3.46
N SER A 46 -26.35 1.67 3.14
CA SER A 46 -26.10 0.41 3.83
C SER A 46 -24.90 0.59 4.73
N SER A 47 -24.96 0.09 5.96
CA SER A 47 -23.79 0.05 6.82
C SER A 47 -22.72 -0.79 6.10
N PRO A 48 -21.52 -0.23 5.83
CA PRO A 48 -20.49 -0.97 5.12
C PRO A 48 -20.07 -2.19 5.95
N ASP A 49 -19.99 -3.35 5.30
CA ASP A 49 -19.53 -4.60 5.89
C ASP A 49 -18.06 -4.52 6.32
N SER A 50 -17.27 -3.74 5.58
CA SER A 50 -15.90 -3.38 5.92
C SER A 50 -15.77 -1.86 5.99
N PRO A 51 -15.20 -1.28 7.06
CA PRO A 51 -14.95 0.16 7.13
C PRO A 51 -13.92 0.65 6.09
N PHE A 52 -13.22 -0.26 5.38
CA PHE A 52 -12.11 0.10 4.49
C PHE A 52 -12.22 -0.58 3.12
N TYR A 53 -12.12 0.21 2.05
CA TYR A 53 -11.71 -0.25 0.72
C TYR A 53 -10.19 -0.28 0.67
N TYR A 54 -9.57 -1.38 0.25
CA TYR A 54 -8.12 -1.41 0.00
C TYR A 54 -7.69 -2.22 -1.22
N PHE A 55 -6.53 -1.84 -1.73
CA PHE A 55 -5.72 -2.54 -2.72
C PHE A 55 -4.37 -2.86 -2.09
N GLU A 56 -4.11 -4.14 -1.86
CA GLU A 56 -2.85 -4.64 -1.30
C GLU A 56 -2.09 -5.38 -2.40
N ILE A 57 -0.84 -5.00 -2.65
CA ILE A 57 0.05 -5.65 -3.59
C ILE A 57 1.30 -6.15 -2.87
N ASN A 58 1.61 -7.43 -3.06
CA ASN A 58 2.73 -8.11 -2.42
C ASN A 58 3.73 -8.63 -3.46
N ARG A 59 5.01 -8.63 -3.12
CA ARG A 59 6.08 -9.30 -3.87
C ARG A 59 7.18 -9.78 -2.94
N ARG A 60 8.18 -10.48 -3.49
CA ARG A 60 9.45 -10.73 -2.81
C ARG A 60 10.47 -9.69 -3.24
N ASN A 61 11.21 -9.15 -2.26
CA ASN A 61 12.31 -8.23 -2.50
C ASN A 61 13.58 -8.99 -2.94
N HIS A 62 14.68 -8.25 -3.14
CA HIS A 62 15.97 -8.83 -3.55
C HIS A 62 16.62 -9.76 -2.51
N LEU A 63 16.17 -9.73 -1.26
CA LEU A 63 16.60 -10.65 -0.20
C LEU A 63 15.74 -11.93 -0.15
N GLY A 64 14.73 -12.05 -1.02
CA GLY A 64 13.74 -13.12 -0.98
C GLY A 64 12.65 -12.91 0.08
N GLU A 65 12.69 -11.80 0.80
CA GLU A 65 11.77 -11.43 1.87
C GLU A 65 10.49 -10.80 1.30
N ALA A 66 9.36 -11.01 1.98
CA ALA A 66 8.08 -10.45 1.56
C ALA A 66 8.04 -8.93 1.78
N GLU A 67 7.60 -8.18 0.78
CA GLU A 67 7.29 -6.76 0.90
C GLU A 67 5.92 -6.45 0.32
N ARG A 68 5.30 -5.40 0.85
CA ARG A 68 3.90 -5.08 0.65
C ARG A 68 3.69 -3.59 0.51
N LEU A 69 2.87 -3.20 -0.46
CA LEU A 69 2.26 -1.88 -0.56
C LEU A 69 0.75 -2.03 -0.37
N CYS A 70 0.14 -1.19 0.46
CA CYS A 70 -1.29 -1.13 0.68
C CYS A 70 -1.77 0.29 0.36
N ILE A 71 -2.81 0.40 -0.47
CA ILE A 71 -3.48 1.67 -0.77
C ILE A 71 -4.92 1.50 -0.30
N SER A 72 -5.41 2.39 0.56
CA SER A 72 -6.77 2.32 1.10
C SER A 72 -7.50 3.65 0.96
N GLY A 73 -8.82 3.60 0.84
CA GLY A 73 -9.64 4.81 0.77
C GLY A 73 -9.51 5.66 2.04
N TYR A 74 -9.51 6.98 1.87
CA TYR A 74 -9.59 7.99 2.93
C TYR A 74 -10.77 8.93 2.67
N ILE A 75 -11.00 9.87 3.58
CA ILE A 75 -12.06 10.89 3.47
C ILE A 75 -11.83 11.77 2.22
N ARG A 76 -12.91 12.18 1.54
CA ARG A 76 -12.93 13.20 0.47
C ARG A 76 -11.92 12.94 -0.66
N ASP A 77 -12.13 11.86 -1.39
CA ASP A 77 -11.41 11.50 -2.63
C ASP A 77 -9.90 11.24 -2.42
N LEU A 78 -9.42 11.26 -1.17
CA LEU A 78 -8.04 10.97 -0.79
C LEU A 78 -7.86 9.47 -0.47
N VAL A 79 -6.60 9.06 -0.34
CA VAL A 79 -6.22 7.69 0.01
C VAL A 79 -5.12 7.69 1.08
N CYS A 80 -4.91 6.54 1.70
CA CYS A 80 -3.74 6.25 2.52
C CYS A 80 -2.83 5.27 1.78
N VAL A 81 -1.52 5.41 1.94
CA VAL A 81 -0.52 4.52 1.33
C VAL A 81 0.41 4.02 2.42
N GLY A 82 0.46 2.69 2.61
CA GLY A 82 1.34 2.03 3.54
C GLY A 82 2.32 1.09 2.83
N TYR A 83 3.60 1.18 3.17
CA TYR A 83 4.65 0.30 2.66
C TYR A 83 5.31 -0.46 3.81
N MET A 84 5.51 -1.77 3.63
CA MET A 84 6.18 -2.63 4.61
C MET A 84 7.18 -3.54 3.92
N ARG A 85 8.37 -3.68 4.52
CA ARG A 85 9.42 -4.57 4.03
C ARG A 85 10.36 -4.96 5.18
N PRO A 86 11.04 -6.11 5.07
CA PRO A 86 12.28 -6.32 5.80
C PRO A 86 13.40 -5.44 5.23
N LYS A 87 14.20 -4.83 6.12
CA LYS A 87 15.29 -3.91 5.77
C LYS A 87 16.49 -4.11 6.69
N MET A 88 17.70 -4.09 6.13
CA MET A 88 18.92 -4.04 6.92
C MET A 88 19.15 -2.62 7.46
N GLU A 89 19.34 -2.51 8.77
CA GLU A 89 19.58 -1.25 9.47
C GLU A 89 20.93 -1.29 10.20
N ARG A 90 21.69 -0.20 10.13
CA ARG A 90 22.88 -0.03 10.98
C ARG A 90 22.47 0.37 12.39
N LYS A 91 22.69 -0.52 13.35
CA LYS A 91 22.44 -0.27 14.79
C LYS A 91 23.74 -0.23 15.59
N GLY A 92 23.77 0.60 16.63
CA GLY A 92 24.87 0.70 17.60
C GLY A 92 25.53 2.08 17.66
N PHE A 93 25.81 2.56 18.87
CA PHE A 93 26.43 3.86 19.12
C PHE A 93 27.96 3.85 18.92
N PHE A 94 28.67 2.84 19.44
CA PHE A 94 30.14 2.76 19.36
C PHE A 94 30.67 1.77 18.32
N LYS A 95 29.96 0.66 18.08
CA LYS A 95 30.23 -0.28 16.98
C LYS A 95 28.94 -0.50 16.21
N LYS A 96 28.93 -0.07 14.94
CA LYS A 96 27.79 -0.24 14.05
C LYS A 96 27.79 -1.68 13.53
N LYS A 97 26.65 -2.35 13.61
CA LYS A 97 26.40 -3.66 13.00
C LYS A 97 25.14 -3.58 12.15
N ASP A 98 25.13 -4.33 11.06
CA ASP A 98 23.95 -4.45 10.21
C ASP A 98 23.01 -5.49 10.84
N VAL A 99 21.75 -5.08 11.09
CA VAL A 99 20.71 -5.92 11.69
C VAL A 99 19.49 -5.90 10.80
N LEU A 100 18.90 -7.05 10.52
CA LEU A 100 17.64 -7.13 9.79
C LEU A 100 16.50 -6.65 10.69
N ASN A 101 15.81 -5.60 10.26
CA ASN A 101 14.52 -5.18 10.80
C ASN A 101 13.41 -5.86 9.99
N PRO A 102 12.71 -6.88 10.54
CA PRO A 102 11.68 -7.62 9.80
C PRO A 102 10.37 -6.83 9.64
N THR A 103 10.18 -5.75 10.39
CA THR A 103 8.90 -5.02 10.49
C THR A 103 9.06 -3.56 10.12
N PHE A 104 10.01 -3.21 9.25
CA PHE A 104 10.13 -1.83 8.77
C PHE A 104 8.86 -1.45 8.00
N ARG A 105 8.24 -0.34 8.41
CA ARG A 105 6.99 0.18 7.88
C ARG A 105 7.10 1.69 7.71
N THR A 106 6.58 2.18 6.59
CA THR A 106 6.38 3.58 6.26
C THR A 106 4.93 3.77 5.81
N GLN A 107 4.35 4.93 6.07
CA GLN A 107 2.97 5.22 5.68
C GLN A 107 2.76 6.71 5.47
N MET A 108 1.78 7.07 4.66
CA MET A 108 1.31 8.43 4.50
C MET A 108 -0.20 8.42 4.29
N ASP A 109 -0.90 9.19 5.11
CA ASP A 109 -2.35 9.32 5.07
C ASP A 109 -2.77 10.58 4.29
N ALA A 110 -4.03 10.61 3.84
CA ALA A 110 -4.64 11.77 3.20
C ALA A 110 -3.89 12.29 1.95
N VAL A 111 -3.47 11.38 1.06
CA VAL A 111 -2.79 11.72 -0.19
C VAL A 111 -3.70 11.63 -1.41
N GLU A 112 -3.35 12.36 -2.46
CA GLU A 112 -4.05 12.29 -3.75
C GLU A 112 -3.78 10.95 -4.46
N GLY A 113 -4.76 10.50 -5.27
CA GLY A 113 -4.63 9.26 -6.05
C GLY A 113 -3.42 9.26 -7.01
N ALA A 114 -3.00 10.42 -7.53
CA ALA A 114 -1.81 10.52 -8.38
C ALA A 114 -0.50 10.17 -7.63
N PHE A 115 -0.40 10.57 -6.37
CA PHE A 115 0.74 10.19 -5.53
C PHE A 115 0.69 8.69 -5.20
N ALA A 116 -0.48 8.16 -4.84
CA ALA A 116 -0.65 6.72 -4.60
C ALA A 116 -0.29 5.87 -5.82
N PHE A 117 -0.64 6.32 -7.02
CA PHE A 117 -0.22 5.69 -8.27
C PHE A 117 1.31 5.72 -8.46
N SER A 118 1.95 6.86 -8.12
CA SER A 118 3.42 6.98 -8.16
C SER A 118 4.09 6.00 -7.19
N CYS A 119 3.51 5.78 -6.01
CA CYS A 119 3.97 4.76 -5.07
C CYS A 119 3.78 3.33 -5.63
N LEU A 120 2.65 3.05 -6.28
CA LEU A 120 2.43 1.74 -6.94
C LEU A 120 3.47 1.49 -8.03
N ASP A 121 3.71 2.46 -8.90
CA ASP A 121 4.74 2.37 -9.95
C ASP A 121 6.14 2.15 -9.36
N ALA A 122 6.50 2.92 -8.33
CA ALA A 122 7.76 2.74 -7.61
C ALA A 122 7.89 1.34 -7.00
N PHE A 123 6.82 0.81 -6.38
CA PHE A 123 6.79 -0.53 -5.82
C PHE A 123 6.99 -1.61 -6.89
N MET A 124 6.29 -1.51 -8.02
CA MET A 124 6.42 -2.49 -9.11
C MET A 124 7.82 -2.48 -9.73
N LYS A 125 8.44 -1.31 -9.84
CA LYS A 125 9.84 -1.13 -10.29
C LYS A 125 10.88 -1.51 -9.24
N GLY A 126 10.46 -1.68 -7.98
CA GLY A 126 11.33 -1.92 -6.84
C GLY A 126 12.21 -0.74 -6.44
N ASN A 127 11.71 0.47 -6.67
CA ASN A 127 12.31 1.69 -6.18
C ASN A 127 11.93 1.93 -4.72
N ASN A 128 12.55 1.15 -3.84
CA ASN A 128 12.26 1.21 -2.41
C ASN A 128 12.76 2.52 -1.79
N VAL A 129 13.77 3.16 -2.40
CA VAL A 129 14.27 4.49 -1.97
C VAL A 129 13.17 5.52 -2.08
N PHE A 130 12.48 5.60 -3.22
CA PHE A 130 11.34 6.50 -3.40
C PHE A 130 10.25 6.26 -2.34
N LEU A 131 9.86 5.00 -2.11
CA LEU A 131 8.83 4.66 -1.13
C LEU A 131 9.25 5.04 0.29
N GLU A 132 10.48 4.76 0.66
CA GLU A 132 11.00 5.07 1.99
C GLU A 132 11.11 6.58 2.20
N GLU A 133 11.56 7.33 1.19
CA GLU A 133 11.77 8.78 1.29
C GLU A 133 10.49 9.62 1.24
N ASN A 134 9.42 9.09 0.64
CA ASN A 134 8.19 9.83 0.40
C ASN A 134 7.01 9.37 1.27
N LEU A 135 7.04 8.16 1.85
CA LEU A 135 6.01 7.66 2.76
C LEU A 135 6.36 7.92 4.23
N TYR A 136 6.71 9.15 4.56
CA TYR A 136 6.87 9.53 5.96
C TYR A 136 5.57 10.09 6.49
N ASP A 137 5.08 9.43 7.54
CA ASP A 137 3.94 9.93 8.28
C ASP A 137 4.40 11.23 8.96
N LYS A 138 3.76 12.34 8.62
CA LYS A 138 4.06 13.65 9.22
C LYS A 138 3.33 13.86 10.56
N GLU A 139 2.71 12.83 11.12
CA GLU A 139 2.12 12.94 12.45
C GLU A 139 3.15 12.61 13.54
N GLY A 140 3.75 13.67 14.08
CA GLY A 140 4.59 13.60 15.28
C GLY A 140 5.53 14.79 15.53
N ASP A 141 5.12 16.03 15.24
CA ASP A 141 5.64 17.25 15.89
C ASP A 141 4.45 18.02 16.49
#